data_AF-A0A933LCP8-F1
#
_entry.id   AF-A0A933LCP8-F1
#
_cell.length_a   1.000
_cell.length_b   1.000
_cell.length_c   1.000
_cell.angle_alpha   90.00
_cell.angle_beta   90.00
_cell.angle_gamma   90.00
#
_symmetry.space_group_name_H-M   'P 1'
#
loop_
_entity.id
_entity.type
_entity.pdbx_description
1 polymer ?
#
loop_
_entity_poly.entity_id
_entity_poly.type
_entity_poly.pdbx_seq_one_letter_code
_entity_poly.pdbx_strand_id
1 'polypeptide(L)'
;MVPRASSRHERNAAPTHLMVEGRPLRRRNGRIHRARARLGHSHLTDRHALKLRHDVRQALAEYWRTQGELEHSSVVAYQDLARRLEMLDAPESLVRRSLSAAVQEADHWTRCFDLAGRYLGQSLRPGRLRRPMRLPRSRTAELVALAVETLRDGVINEAYAGRLAAAKAERATDQRVHDTLVIIAADELDHSSLSRDILDWCLAVGGRPVYDMVNHMVTTMPTTTTGIALPMGIQSRTLGDHGLLDADPDGSMFANLVAEVRDELGVRLQGHRLDAA
;
A
#
# COMPACT_ATOMS: atom_id res chain seq x y z
N MET A 1 -14.03 -30.37 -24.16
CA MET A 1 -15.31 -29.72 -23.80
C MET A 1 -15.59 -30.09 -22.35
N VAL A 2 -15.25 -29.21 -21.41
CA VAL A 2 -15.33 -29.46 -19.96
C VAL A 2 -16.51 -28.66 -19.41
N PRO A 3 -17.41 -29.25 -18.60
CA PRO A 3 -18.65 -28.58 -18.21
C PRO A 3 -18.39 -27.47 -17.19
N ARG A 4 -19.09 -26.34 -17.36
CA ARG A 4 -19.19 -25.25 -16.38
C ARG A 4 -20.06 -25.71 -15.20
N ALA A 5 -19.46 -25.81 -14.02
CA ALA A 5 -20.22 -25.79 -12.78
C ALA A 5 -20.53 -24.33 -12.41
N SER A 6 -21.81 -23.97 -12.48
CA SER A 6 -22.38 -22.75 -11.96
C SER A 6 -22.62 -22.92 -10.45
N SER A 7 -21.95 -22.15 -9.61
CA SER A 7 -22.35 -21.97 -8.20
C SER A 7 -22.69 -20.49 -7.94
N ARG A 8 -23.99 -20.21 -7.94
CA ARG A 8 -24.59 -18.93 -7.52
C ARG A 8 -24.54 -18.75 -5.99
N HIS A 9 -23.37 -18.79 -5.35
CA HIS A 9 -23.26 -18.65 -3.87
C HIS A 9 -22.31 -17.57 -3.34
N GLU A 10 -21.70 -16.71 -4.17
CA GLU A 10 -20.78 -15.66 -3.69
C GLU A 10 -21.40 -14.26 -3.47
N ARG A 11 -22.73 -14.11 -3.52
CA ARG A 11 -23.35 -12.76 -3.61
C ARG A 11 -23.70 -12.06 -2.29
N ASN A 12 -23.20 -12.50 -1.13
CA ASN A 12 -23.51 -11.86 0.16
C ASN A 12 -22.29 -11.70 1.11
N ALA A 13 -21.06 -11.78 0.60
CA ALA A 13 -19.91 -11.37 1.41
C ALA A 13 -19.95 -9.85 1.61
N ALA A 14 -19.82 -9.39 2.86
CA ALA A 14 -19.68 -7.96 3.15
C ALA A 14 -18.51 -7.40 2.32
N PRO A 15 -18.64 -6.17 1.76
CA PRO A 15 -17.56 -5.57 0.98
C PRO A 15 -16.30 -5.52 1.85
N THR A 16 -15.23 -6.14 1.38
CA THR A 16 -13.96 -6.24 2.10
C THR A 16 -12.94 -5.30 1.43
N HIS A 17 -12.15 -4.59 2.24
CA HIS A 17 -11.03 -3.81 1.71
C HIS A 17 -9.91 -4.76 1.29
N LEU A 18 -9.48 -4.67 0.03
CA LEU A 18 -8.28 -5.37 -0.42
C LEU A 18 -7.06 -4.55 0.00
N MET A 19 -6.50 -4.88 1.16
CA MET A 19 -5.25 -4.30 1.64
C MET A 19 -4.10 -4.66 0.71
N VAL A 20 -3.26 -3.66 0.46
CA VAL A 20 -1.98 -3.80 -0.22
C VAL A 20 -0.98 -2.95 0.54
N GLU A 21 0.15 -3.51 0.97
CA GLU A 21 1.22 -2.70 1.58
C GLU A 21 1.75 -1.70 0.55
N GLY A 22 1.90 -0.43 0.96
CA GLY A 22 2.26 0.72 0.10
C GLY A 22 1.12 1.25 -0.80
N ARG A 23 1.23 2.48 -1.34
CA ARG A 23 0.23 3.08 -2.25
C ARG A 23 0.15 2.35 -3.61
N PRO A 24 -0.93 1.60 -3.91
CA PRO A 24 -0.99 0.83 -5.16
C PRO A 24 -1.15 1.69 -6.42
N LEU A 25 -0.38 1.41 -7.46
CA LEU A 25 -0.66 1.92 -8.81
C LEU A 25 -1.94 1.28 -9.35
N ARG A 26 -2.94 2.07 -9.71
CA ARG A 26 -4.19 1.59 -10.28
C ARG A 26 -4.31 1.88 -11.77
N ARG A 27 -4.83 0.91 -12.53
CA ARG A 27 -5.26 1.12 -13.92
C ARG A 27 -6.60 1.85 -13.95
N ARG A 28 -7.01 2.28 -15.15
CA ARG A 28 -8.31 2.94 -15.39
C ARG A 28 -9.51 2.17 -14.84
N ASN A 29 -9.46 0.84 -14.79
CA ASN A 29 -10.52 -0.01 -14.26
C ASN A 29 -10.44 -0.26 -12.73
N GLY A 30 -9.60 0.51 -12.01
CA GLY A 30 -9.41 0.38 -10.56
C GLY A 30 -8.53 -0.79 -10.12
N ARG A 31 -8.16 -1.69 -11.03
CA ARG A 31 -7.29 -2.84 -10.72
C ARG A 31 -5.86 -2.40 -10.44
N ILE A 32 -5.25 -3.05 -9.47
CA ILE A 32 -3.85 -2.84 -9.11
C ILE A 32 -2.94 -3.30 -10.26
N HIS A 33 -1.95 -2.49 -10.58
CA HIS A 33 -0.95 -2.75 -11.58
C HIS A 33 0.42 -2.89 -10.91
N ARG A 34 1.02 -4.07 -11.00
CA ARG A 34 2.43 -4.27 -10.68
C ARG A 34 3.12 -5.02 -11.82
N ALA A 35 4.44 -4.93 -11.90
CA ALA A 35 5.23 -5.73 -12.83
C ALA A 35 5.94 -6.83 -12.07
N ARG A 36 5.90 -8.05 -12.62
CA ARG A 36 6.65 -9.16 -12.05
C ARG A 36 8.15 -8.90 -12.09
N ALA A 37 8.82 -9.19 -11.00
CA ALA A 37 10.27 -9.17 -10.89
C ALA A 37 10.92 -10.15 -11.87
N ARG A 38 12.19 -9.91 -12.16
CA ARG A 38 13.03 -10.74 -13.04
C ARG A 38 14.26 -11.17 -12.27
N LEU A 39 14.77 -12.36 -12.58
CA LEU A 39 16.07 -12.79 -12.04
C LEU A 39 17.18 -11.85 -12.54
N GLY A 40 18.06 -11.50 -11.63
CA GLY A 40 19.33 -10.84 -11.92
C GLY A 40 20.42 -11.86 -12.26
N HIS A 41 21.60 -11.34 -12.59
CA HIS A 41 22.75 -12.14 -13.01
C HIS A 41 23.69 -12.47 -11.84
N SER A 42 23.51 -11.83 -10.68
CA SER A 42 24.36 -12.03 -9.51
C SER A 42 23.84 -13.16 -8.63
N HIS A 43 24.73 -14.07 -8.24
CA HIS A 43 24.49 -15.06 -7.19
C HIS A 43 24.80 -14.45 -5.82
N LEU A 44 23.97 -14.78 -4.82
CA LEU A 44 24.10 -14.24 -3.47
C LEU A 44 24.38 -15.39 -2.50
N THR A 45 25.40 -15.18 -1.65
CA THR A 45 25.81 -16.18 -0.66
C THR A 45 25.61 -15.63 0.74
N ASP A 46 24.40 -15.78 1.28
CA ASP A 46 24.12 -15.51 2.68
C ASP A 46 24.01 -16.82 3.45
N ARG A 47 25.06 -17.19 4.17
CA ARG A 47 25.12 -18.48 4.89
C ARG A 47 24.03 -18.63 5.95
N HIS A 48 23.48 -17.54 6.50
CA HIS A 48 22.41 -17.63 7.51
C HIS A 48 21.08 -17.93 6.84
N ALA A 49 20.74 -17.22 5.76
CA ALA A 49 19.52 -17.50 5.00
C ALA A 49 19.57 -18.89 4.34
N LEU A 50 20.74 -19.31 3.84
CA LEU A 50 20.92 -20.61 3.18
C LEU A 50 20.84 -21.81 4.14
N LYS A 51 20.97 -21.62 5.47
CA LYS A 51 20.76 -22.68 6.48
C LYS A 51 19.29 -23.02 6.71
N LEU A 52 18.36 -22.12 6.34
CA LEU A 52 16.94 -22.39 6.43
C LEU A 52 16.54 -23.52 5.47
N ARG A 53 15.52 -24.29 5.85
CA ARG A 53 14.93 -25.31 4.97
C ARG A 53 14.49 -24.69 3.64
N HIS A 54 14.59 -25.45 2.56
CA HIS A 54 14.30 -24.96 1.22
C HIS A 54 12.89 -24.39 1.06
N ASP A 55 11.88 -25.05 1.62
CA ASP A 55 10.48 -24.59 1.61
C ASP A 55 10.28 -23.26 2.34
N VAL A 56 10.93 -23.09 3.50
CA VAL A 56 10.96 -21.82 4.25
C VAL A 56 11.57 -20.71 3.39
N ARG A 57 12.71 -20.97 2.76
CA ARG A 57 13.38 -20.00 1.90
C ARG A 57 12.52 -19.59 0.71
N GLN A 58 11.84 -20.54 0.06
CA GLN A 58 10.95 -20.24 -1.06
C GLN A 58 9.76 -19.38 -0.62
N ALA A 59 9.15 -19.68 0.53
CA ALA A 59 8.06 -18.88 1.07
C ALA A 59 8.48 -17.44 1.39
N LEU A 60 9.62 -17.26 2.07
CA LEU A 60 10.16 -15.93 2.38
C LEU A 60 10.56 -15.18 1.12
N ALA A 61 11.22 -15.84 0.17
CA ALA A 61 11.57 -15.26 -1.13
C ALA A 61 10.34 -14.74 -1.87
N GLU A 62 9.28 -15.54 -1.96
CA GLU A 62 8.04 -15.16 -2.64
C GLU A 62 7.34 -13.99 -1.97
N TYR A 63 7.30 -14.00 -0.64
CA TYR A 63 6.75 -12.90 0.15
C TYR A 63 7.50 -11.58 -0.10
N TRP A 64 8.82 -11.55 0.13
CA TRP A 64 9.63 -10.35 -0.06
C TRP A 64 9.68 -9.90 -1.52
N ARG A 65 9.63 -10.84 -2.48
CA ARG A 65 9.49 -10.51 -3.91
C ARG A 65 8.17 -9.80 -4.16
N THR A 66 7.07 -10.30 -3.59
CA THR A 66 5.75 -9.69 -3.75
C THR A 66 5.71 -8.29 -3.16
N GLN A 67 6.30 -8.08 -1.97
CA GLN A 67 6.44 -6.75 -1.38
C GLN A 67 7.26 -5.83 -2.29
N GLY A 68 8.44 -6.26 -2.76
CA GLY A 68 9.25 -5.46 -3.69
C GLY A 68 8.54 -5.11 -5.00
N GLU A 69 7.67 -5.98 -5.51
CA GLU A 69 6.84 -5.65 -6.68
C GLU A 69 5.74 -4.61 -6.39
N LEU A 70 5.22 -4.58 -5.16
CA LEU A 70 4.23 -3.61 -4.71
C LEU A 70 4.90 -2.25 -4.47
N GLU A 71 6.01 -2.19 -3.75
CA GLU A 71 6.75 -0.94 -3.51
C GLU A 71 7.30 -0.34 -4.81
N HIS A 72 7.75 -1.18 -5.75
CA HIS A 72 8.13 -0.70 -7.08
C HIS A 72 6.95 -0.07 -7.83
N SER A 73 5.74 -0.53 -7.56
CA SER A 73 4.51 0.07 -8.07
C SER A 73 4.18 1.40 -7.38
N SER A 74 4.40 1.49 -6.06
CA SER A 74 4.21 2.69 -5.25
C SER A 74 5.07 3.86 -5.75
N VAL A 75 6.32 3.60 -6.18
CA VAL A 75 7.17 4.61 -6.86
C VAL A 75 6.43 5.30 -8.01
N VAL A 76 5.80 4.51 -8.89
CA VAL A 76 5.09 5.05 -10.06
C VAL A 76 3.78 5.73 -9.64
N ALA A 77 3.13 5.26 -8.57
CA ALA A 77 1.93 5.88 -8.02
C ALA A 77 2.22 7.27 -7.44
N TYR A 78 3.32 7.44 -6.71
CA TYR A 78 3.76 8.73 -6.18
C TYR A 78 4.23 9.70 -7.27
N GLN A 79 4.91 9.21 -8.31
CA GLN A 79 5.25 10.04 -9.48
C GLN A 79 4.00 10.52 -10.23
N ASP A 80 2.99 9.66 -10.37
CA ASP A 80 1.70 10.04 -10.96
C ASP A 80 0.94 11.02 -10.06
N LEU A 81 0.99 10.84 -8.74
CA LEU A 81 0.42 11.77 -7.75
C LEU A 81 1.04 13.17 -7.86
N ALA A 82 2.37 13.27 -7.85
CA ALA A 82 3.08 14.54 -7.97
C ALA A 82 2.66 15.30 -9.25
N ARG A 83 2.62 14.61 -10.39
CA ARG A 83 2.17 15.20 -11.66
C ARG A 83 0.72 15.70 -11.60
N ARG A 84 -0.18 14.95 -10.96
CA ARG A 84 -1.60 15.33 -10.85
C ARG A 84 -1.77 16.55 -9.95
N LEU A 85 -0.98 16.64 -8.89
CA LEU A 85 -0.91 17.83 -8.03
C LEU A 85 -0.43 19.05 -8.80
N GLU A 86 0.64 18.93 -9.60
CA GLU A 86 1.11 20.00 -10.49
C GLU A 86 0.02 20.46 -11.47
N MET A 87 -0.66 19.51 -12.13
CA MET A 87 -1.74 19.81 -13.10
C MET A 87 -2.95 20.53 -12.48
N LEU A 88 -3.10 20.50 -11.15
CA LEU A 88 -4.19 21.13 -10.42
C LEU A 88 -3.77 22.42 -9.70
N ASP A 89 -2.52 22.84 -9.92
CA ASP A 89 -1.87 23.98 -9.26
C ASP A 89 -1.84 23.84 -7.73
N ALA A 90 -1.54 22.63 -7.24
CA ALA A 90 -1.36 22.37 -5.82
C ALA A 90 -0.11 23.08 -5.26
N PRO A 91 -0.05 23.34 -3.93
CA PRO A 91 1.16 23.84 -3.29
C PRO A 91 2.41 23.03 -3.64
N GLU A 92 3.50 23.71 -3.99
CA GLU A 92 4.77 23.09 -4.38
C GLU A 92 5.30 22.11 -3.32
N SER A 93 5.04 22.40 -2.03
CA SER A 93 5.42 21.53 -0.92
C SER A 93 4.80 20.13 -1.01
N LEU A 94 3.55 20.00 -1.48
CA LEU A 94 2.86 18.71 -1.65
C LEU A 94 3.43 17.92 -2.83
N VAL A 95 3.76 18.62 -3.92
CA VAL A 95 4.42 18.02 -5.09
C VAL A 95 5.79 17.47 -4.69
N ARG A 96 6.62 18.29 -4.03
CA ARG A 96 7.98 17.91 -3.61
C ARG A 96 7.97 16.75 -2.63
N ARG A 97 7.07 16.76 -1.64
CA ARG A 97 6.92 15.63 -0.70
C ARG A 97 6.44 14.35 -1.38
N SER A 98 5.57 14.44 -2.40
CA SER A 98 5.19 13.29 -3.20
C SER A 98 6.36 12.70 -4.00
N LEU A 99 7.25 13.55 -4.52
CA LEU A 99 8.49 13.07 -5.17
C LEU A 99 9.48 12.48 -4.16
N SER A 100 9.54 13.01 -2.94
CA SER A 100 10.33 12.42 -1.84
C SER A 100 9.82 11.02 -1.47
N ALA A 101 8.50 10.86 -1.32
CA ALA A 101 7.88 9.56 -1.09
C ALA A 101 8.24 8.56 -2.20
N ALA A 102 8.24 8.98 -3.48
CA ALA A 102 8.69 8.12 -4.57
C ALA A 102 10.16 7.66 -4.46
N VAL A 103 11.02 8.44 -3.78
CA VAL A 103 12.41 8.05 -3.50
C VAL A 103 12.48 7.08 -2.31
N GLN A 104 11.69 7.30 -1.26
CA GLN A 104 11.56 6.37 -0.12
C GLN A 104 11.06 5.00 -0.61
N GLU A 105 10.03 4.99 -1.46
CA GLU A 105 9.55 3.74 -2.10
C GLU A 105 10.60 3.05 -2.95
N ALA A 106 11.53 3.83 -3.53
CA ALA A 106 12.63 3.25 -4.29
C ALA A 106 13.62 2.48 -3.40
N ASP A 107 13.84 2.98 -2.18
CA ASP A 107 14.61 2.29 -1.14
C ASP A 107 13.85 1.05 -0.64
N HIS A 108 12.54 1.19 -0.37
CA HIS A 108 11.69 0.08 0.08
C HIS A 108 11.75 -1.12 -0.88
N TRP A 109 11.49 -0.91 -2.17
CA TRP A 109 11.49 -2.03 -3.11
C TRP A 109 12.88 -2.65 -3.27
N THR A 110 13.94 -1.85 -3.18
CA THR A 110 15.32 -2.32 -3.25
C THR A 110 15.61 -3.27 -2.09
N ARG A 111 15.28 -2.87 -0.85
CA ARG A 111 15.44 -3.71 0.35
C ARG A 111 14.64 -5.00 0.26
N CYS A 112 13.39 -4.91 -0.20
CA CYS A 112 12.53 -6.07 -0.38
C CYS A 112 13.10 -7.05 -1.42
N PHE A 113 13.63 -6.59 -2.56
CA PHE A 113 14.29 -7.48 -3.51
C PHE A 113 15.62 -8.03 -3.02
N ASP A 114 16.37 -7.28 -2.22
CA ASP A 114 17.59 -7.78 -1.58
C ASP A 114 17.28 -8.90 -0.59
N LEU A 115 16.23 -8.77 0.24
CA LEU A 115 15.74 -9.83 1.11
C LEU A 115 15.25 -11.04 0.31
N ALA A 116 14.44 -10.83 -0.72
CA ALA A 116 13.98 -11.91 -1.57
C ALA A 116 15.14 -12.66 -2.25
N GLY A 117 16.10 -11.91 -2.80
CA GLY A 117 17.28 -12.47 -3.44
C GLY A 117 18.19 -13.20 -2.47
N ARG A 118 18.32 -12.71 -1.23
CA ARG A 118 19.02 -13.37 -0.13
C ARG A 118 18.45 -14.76 0.15
N TYR A 119 17.12 -14.92 0.19
CA TYR A 119 16.49 -16.23 0.39
C TYR A 119 16.57 -17.12 -0.85
N LEU A 120 16.51 -16.56 -2.07
CA LEU A 120 16.68 -17.31 -3.32
C LEU A 120 18.12 -17.77 -3.57
N GLY A 121 19.11 -17.03 -3.05
CA GLY A 121 20.52 -17.18 -3.44
C GLY A 121 20.84 -16.53 -4.80
N GLN A 122 19.95 -15.69 -5.31
CA GLN A 122 20.09 -15.01 -6.60
C GLN A 122 19.44 -13.63 -6.53
N SER A 123 20.12 -12.60 -7.06
CA SER A 123 19.58 -11.24 -7.16
C SER A 123 18.27 -11.18 -7.95
N LEU A 124 17.42 -10.22 -7.61
CA LEU A 124 16.20 -9.89 -8.34
C LEU A 124 16.28 -8.45 -8.87
N ARG A 125 15.54 -8.18 -9.95
CA ARG A 125 15.36 -6.83 -10.51
C ARG A 125 13.88 -6.53 -10.71
N PRO A 126 13.45 -5.28 -10.56
CA PRO A 126 12.08 -4.89 -10.84
C PRO A 126 11.71 -5.20 -12.30
N GLY A 127 10.46 -5.60 -12.50
CA GLY A 127 9.87 -5.63 -13.83
C GLY A 127 9.73 -4.21 -14.40
N ARG A 128 9.58 -4.09 -15.72
CA ARG A 128 9.32 -2.78 -16.32
C ARG A 128 7.88 -2.36 -16.02
N LEU A 129 7.71 -1.28 -15.25
CA LEU A 129 6.45 -0.57 -15.12
C LEU A 129 6.43 0.68 -15.99
N ARG A 130 5.24 1.00 -16.50
CA ARG A 130 4.98 2.27 -17.19
C ARG A 130 3.87 2.99 -16.43
N ARG A 131 3.98 4.31 -16.34
CA ARG A 131 2.91 5.15 -15.82
C ARG A 131 1.63 4.92 -16.65
N PRO A 132 0.46 4.77 -16.03
CA PRO A 132 -0.80 4.64 -16.74
C PRO A 132 -1.09 5.93 -17.53
N MET A 133 -1.59 5.79 -18.75
CA MET A 133 -2.18 6.91 -19.47
C MET A 133 -3.54 7.24 -18.85
N ARG A 134 -3.70 8.48 -18.40
CA ARG A 134 -4.99 9.01 -17.93
C ARG A 134 -5.63 9.83 -19.04
N LEU A 135 -6.95 9.65 -19.24
CA LEU A 135 -7.72 10.51 -20.12
C LEU A 135 -7.89 11.89 -19.46
N PRO A 136 -7.93 12.98 -20.25
CA PRO A 136 -8.24 14.30 -19.72
C PRO A 136 -9.56 14.30 -18.94
N ARG A 137 -9.59 15.04 -17.83
CA ARG A 137 -10.77 15.28 -17.00
C ARG A 137 -10.94 16.77 -16.79
N SER A 138 -12.15 17.19 -16.42
CA SER A 138 -12.33 18.52 -15.84
C SER A 138 -11.57 18.62 -14.52
N ARG A 139 -11.19 19.85 -14.15
CA ARG A 139 -10.49 20.11 -12.88
C ARG A 139 -11.24 19.53 -11.68
N THR A 140 -12.56 19.75 -11.61
CA THR A 140 -13.42 19.22 -10.55
C THR A 140 -13.42 17.69 -10.51
N ALA A 141 -13.56 17.02 -11.65
CA ALA A 141 -13.57 15.56 -11.69
C ALA A 141 -12.20 14.96 -11.29
N GLU A 142 -11.10 15.66 -11.61
CA GLU A 142 -9.77 15.24 -11.20
C GLU A 142 -9.52 15.44 -9.71
N LEU A 143 -9.97 16.55 -9.11
CA LEU A 143 -9.94 16.77 -7.66
C LEU A 143 -10.74 15.72 -6.89
N VAL A 144 -11.95 15.39 -7.34
CA VAL A 144 -12.76 14.31 -6.75
C VAL A 144 -12.03 12.98 -6.80
N ALA A 145 -11.48 12.63 -7.97
CA ALA A 145 -10.73 11.38 -8.13
C ALA A 145 -9.48 11.35 -7.25
N LEU A 146 -8.76 12.47 -7.15
CA LEU A 146 -7.56 12.61 -6.33
C LEU A 146 -7.87 12.48 -4.84
N ALA A 147 -8.92 13.13 -4.34
CA ALA A 147 -9.33 13.07 -2.95
C ALA A 147 -9.72 11.64 -2.53
N VAL A 148 -10.52 10.95 -3.35
CA VAL A 148 -10.94 9.56 -3.13
C VAL A 148 -9.75 8.60 -3.13
N GLU A 149 -8.89 8.70 -4.14
CA GLU A 149 -7.68 7.87 -4.21
C GLU A 149 -6.74 8.16 -3.04
N THR A 150 -6.60 9.42 -2.63
CA THR A 150 -5.73 9.82 -1.51
C THR A 150 -6.26 9.34 -0.16
N LEU A 151 -7.57 9.44 0.08
CA LEU A 151 -8.18 8.87 1.29
C LEU A 151 -7.96 7.35 1.36
N ARG A 152 -8.24 6.64 0.26
CA ARG A 152 -8.13 5.17 0.22
C ARG A 152 -6.69 4.70 0.33
N ASP A 153 -5.89 5.10 -0.64
CA ASP A 153 -4.61 4.50 -0.97
C ASP A 153 -3.46 5.23 -0.24
N GLY A 154 -3.71 6.42 0.30
CA GLY A 154 -2.73 7.21 1.03
C GLY A 154 -2.99 7.26 2.53
N VAL A 155 -4.15 7.79 2.93
CA VAL A 155 -4.45 7.98 4.35
C VAL A 155 -4.62 6.63 5.06
N ILE A 156 -5.49 5.78 4.55
CA ILE A 156 -5.82 4.48 5.18
C ILE A 156 -4.74 3.44 4.90
N ASN A 157 -4.43 3.24 3.63
CA ASN A 157 -3.57 2.12 3.22
C ASN A 157 -2.12 2.28 3.73
N GLU A 158 -1.52 3.48 3.62
CA GLU A 158 -0.15 3.70 4.13
C GLU A 158 -0.10 3.66 5.66
N ALA A 159 -1.09 4.24 6.36
CA ALA A 159 -1.13 4.15 7.82
C ALA A 159 -1.22 2.70 8.28
N TYR A 160 -2.04 1.89 7.61
CA TYR A 160 -2.16 0.48 7.95
C TYR A 160 -0.89 -0.30 7.59
N ALA A 161 -0.26 -0.02 6.43
CA ALA A 161 1.01 -0.62 6.04
C ALA A 161 2.11 -0.31 7.06
N GLY A 162 2.22 0.94 7.51
CA GLY A 162 3.15 1.36 8.54
C GLY A 162 2.94 0.66 9.88
N ARG A 163 1.67 0.55 10.34
CA ARG A 163 1.34 -0.17 11.58
C ARG A 163 1.65 -1.67 11.47
N LEU A 164 1.35 -2.31 10.33
CA LEU A 164 1.69 -3.71 10.08
C LEU A 164 3.22 -3.91 10.04
N ALA A 165 3.96 -3.03 9.38
CA ALA A 165 5.42 -3.11 9.32
C ALA A 165 6.05 -2.95 10.71
N ALA A 166 5.55 -2.03 11.53
CA ALA A 166 5.98 -1.86 12.92
C ALA A 166 5.73 -3.13 13.75
N ALA A 167 4.52 -3.69 13.70
CA ALA A 167 4.18 -4.93 14.41
C ALA A 167 5.02 -6.13 13.93
N LYS A 168 5.31 -6.21 12.63
CA LYS A 168 6.21 -7.23 12.08
C LYS A 168 7.66 -7.01 12.56
N ALA A 169 8.12 -5.76 12.68
CA ALA A 169 9.46 -5.44 13.16
C ALA A 169 9.66 -5.88 14.62
N GLU A 170 8.67 -5.64 15.48
CA GLU A 170 8.70 -6.09 16.89
C GLU A 170 8.90 -7.59 17.03
N ARG A 171 8.41 -8.37 16.06
CA ARG A 171 8.53 -9.84 16.07
C ARG A 171 9.78 -10.37 15.36
N ALA A 172 10.32 -9.63 14.40
CA ALA A 172 11.45 -10.05 13.60
C ALA A 172 12.71 -10.17 14.44
N THR A 173 13.42 -11.31 14.30
CA THR A 173 14.70 -11.54 14.98
C THR A 173 15.88 -11.58 14.01
N ASP A 174 15.62 -11.73 12.70
CA ASP A 174 16.63 -11.46 11.69
C ASP A 174 16.86 -9.94 11.56
N GLN A 175 18.08 -9.49 11.88
CA GLN A 175 18.41 -8.07 11.95
C GLN A 175 18.14 -7.31 10.63
N ARG A 176 18.44 -7.91 9.47
CA ARG A 176 18.22 -7.21 8.18
C ARG A 176 16.73 -7.04 7.89
N VAL A 177 15.91 -8.02 8.29
CA VAL A 177 14.46 -7.92 8.20
C VAL A 177 13.94 -6.84 9.14
N HIS A 178 14.36 -6.87 10.42
CA HIS A 178 13.99 -5.86 11.40
C HIS A 178 14.31 -4.45 10.90
N ASP A 179 15.54 -4.20 10.45
CA ASP A 179 15.98 -2.87 9.99
C ASP A 179 15.20 -2.40 8.76
N THR A 180 14.87 -3.33 7.85
CA THR A 180 14.03 -3.03 6.69
C THR A 180 12.62 -2.62 7.10
N LEU A 181 12.01 -3.37 8.02
CA LEU A 181 10.64 -3.11 8.48
C LEU A 181 10.54 -1.82 9.29
N VAL A 182 11.55 -1.47 10.11
CA VAL A 182 11.59 -0.21 10.86
C VAL A 182 11.59 1.00 9.93
N ILE A 183 12.36 0.94 8.84
CA ILE A 183 12.42 2.02 7.84
C ILE A 183 11.07 2.15 7.14
N ILE A 184 10.54 1.05 6.60
CA ILE A 184 9.22 1.04 5.94
C ILE A 184 8.14 1.55 6.90
N ALA A 185 8.13 1.11 8.16
CA ALA A 185 7.15 1.54 9.13
C ALA A 185 7.14 3.06 9.35
N ALA A 186 8.32 3.67 9.46
CA ALA A 186 8.44 5.12 9.66
C ALA A 186 8.01 5.89 8.40
N ASP A 187 8.54 5.50 7.24
CA ASP A 187 8.26 6.17 5.97
C ASP A 187 6.77 6.08 5.60
N GLU A 188 6.11 4.94 5.84
CA GLU A 188 4.69 4.76 5.54
C GLU A 188 3.75 5.59 6.43
N LEU A 189 4.14 5.83 7.68
CA LEU A 189 3.39 6.76 8.53
C LEU A 189 3.53 8.21 8.04
N ASP A 190 4.73 8.60 7.58
CA ASP A 190 4.97 9.90 6.95
C ASP A 190 4.21 10.05 5.62
N HIS A 191 4.11 8.98 4.83
CA HIS A 191 3.31 8.91 3.61
C HIS A 191 1.81 9.10 3.88
N SER A 192 1.29 8.49 4.96
CA SER A 192 -0.08 8.73 5.41
C SER A 192 -0.28 10.18 5.84
N SER A 193 0.67 10.76 6.58
CA SER A 193 0.63 12.17 6.97
C SER A 193 0.58 13.11 5.75
N LEU A 194 1.45 12.89 4.75
CA LEU A 194 1.40 13.61 3.47
C LEU A 194 0.02 13.48 2.79
N SER A 195 -0.54 12.28 2.80
CA SER A 195 -1.83 12.02 2.17
C SER A 195 -2.97 12.76 2.88
N ARG A 196 -2.89 12.98 4.20
CA ARG A 196 -3.84 13.81 4.94
C ARG A 196 -3.75 15.27 4.51
N ASP A 197 -2.55 15.81 4.37
CA ASP A 197 -2.34 17.19 3.89
C ASP A 197 -2.88 17.40 2.46
N ILE A 198 -2.69 16.40 1.59
CA ILE A 198 -3.24 16.42 0.23
C ILE A 198 -4.77 16.36 0.26
N LEU A 199 -5.36 15.56 1.14
CA LEU A 199 -6.82 15.45 1.28
C LEU A 199 -7.41 16.77 1.78
N ASP A 200 -6.79 17.41 2.75
CA ASP A 200 -7.20 18.72 3.27
C ASP A 200 -7.16 19.80 2.19
N TRP A 201 -6.08 19.84 1.41
CA TRP A 201 -5.99 20.73 0.28
C TRP A 201 -7.11 20.46 -0.74
N CYS A 202 -7.38 19.19 -1.07
CA CYS A 202 -8.47 18.83 -1.98
C CYS A 202 -9.84 19.30 -1.46
N LEU A 203 -10.10 19.15 -0.16
CA LEU A 203 -11.35 19.59 0.47
C LEU A 203 -11.48 21.12 0.43
N ALA A 204 -10.40 21.84 0.71
CA ALA A 204 -10.36 23.30 0.71
C ALA A 204 -10.64 23.90 -0.68
N VAL A 205 -10.09 23.33 -1.75
CA VAL A 205 -10.20 23.89 -3.12
C VAL A 205 -11.25 23.21 -4.00
N GLY A 206 -11.80 22.09 -3.55
CA GLY A 206 -12.67 21.22 -4.33
C GLY A 206 -14.16 21.46 -4.15
N GLY A 207 -14.55 22.18 -3.10
CA GLY A 207 -15.94 22.53 -2.80
C GLY A 207 -16.85 21.30 -2.64
N ARG A 208 -18.15 21.52 -2.86
CA ARG A 208 -19.20 20.53 -2.62
C ARG A 208 -18.99 19.17 -3.31
N PRO A 209 -18.54 19.09 -4.57
CA PRO A 209 -18.33 17.80 -5.24
C PRO A 209 -17.27 16.92 -4.55
N VAL A 210 -16.17 17.51 -4.07
CA VAL A 210 -15.14 16.77 -3.34
C VAL A 210 -15.66 16.35 -1.96
N TYR A 211 -16.30 17.28 -1.25
CA TYR A 211 -16.92 17.02 0.05
C TYR A 211 -17.88 15.82 0.00
N ASP A 212 -18.85 15.84 -0.92
CA ASP A 212 -19.89 14.81 -0.98
C ASP A 212 -19.30 13.43 -1.24
N MET A 213 -18.30 13.36 -2.12
CA MET A 213 -17.65 12.09 -2.45
C MET A 213 -16.76 11.56 -1.32
N VAL A 214 -15.99 12.44 -0.65
CA VAL A 214 -15.18 12.06 0.51
C VAL A 214 -16.09 11.57 1.65
N ASN A 215 -17.17 12.30 1.95
CA ASN A 215 -18.14 11.92 2.97
C ASN A 215 -18.81 10.58 2.62
N HIS A 216 -19.24 10.39 1.38
CA HIS A 216 -19.78 9.11 0.92
C HIS A 216 -18.78 7.96 1.11
N MET A 217 -17.51 8.19 0.75
CA MET A 217 -16.48 7.17 0.88
C MET A 217 -16.21 6.79 2.35
N VAL A 218 -16.07 7.77 3.25
CA VAL A 218 -15.83 7.52 4.68
C VAL A 218 -16.96 6.73 5.34
N THR A 219 -18.20 7.06 4.97
CA THR A 219 -19.40 6.41 5.51
C THR A 219 -19.65 5.01 4.96
N THR A 220 -19.15 4.72 3.75
CA THR A 220 -19.31 3.41 3.10
C THR A 220 -18.06 2.54 3.17
N MET A 221 -17.00 3.02 3.82
CA MET A 221 -15.73 2.30 3.89
C MET A 221 -15.87 0.98 4.66
N PRO A 222 -15.37 -0.14 4.10
CA PRO A 222 -15.27 -1.39 4.83
C PRO A 222 -14.45 -1.23 6.10
N THR A 223 -14.86 -1.91 7.17
CA THR A 223 -14.08 -2.04 8.40
C THR A 223 -13.35 -3.38 8.48
N THR A 224 -13.48 -4.21 7.45
CA THR A 224 -12.80 -5.50 7.35
C THR A 224 -11.78 -5.46 6.22
N THR A 225 -10.70 -6.19 6.42
CA THR A 225 -9.62 -6.34 5.47
C THR A 225 -9.29 -7.82 5.27
N THR A 226 -8.64 -8.14 4.15
CA THR A 226 -8.12 -9.49 3.90
C THR A 226 -6.65 -9.54 4.30
N GLY A 227 -6.32 -10.42 5.25
CA GLY A 227 -4.95 -10.65 5.70
C GLY A 227 -4.08 -11.43 4.71
N ILE A 228 -2.84 -11.70 5.11
CA ILE A 228 -1.88 -12.46 4.30
C ILE A 228 -2.14 -13.96 4.48
N ALA A 229 -2.21 -14.70 3.36
CA ALA A 229 -2.25 -16.16 3.40
C ALA A 229 -0.87 -16.72 3.75
N LEU A 230 -0.73 -17.27 4.96
CA LEU A 230 0.51 -17.94 5.39
C LEU A 230 0.64 -19.34 4.77
N PRO A 231 1.84 -19.77 4.39
CA PRO A 231 2.07 -21.09 3.82
C PRO A 231 1.81 -22.20 4.86
N MET A 232 0.98 -23.18 4.47
CA MET A 232 0.67 -24.32 5.33
C MET A 232 1.89 -25.22 5.56
N GLY A 233 1.99 -25.82 6.75
CA GLY A 233 3.05 -26.80 7.07
C GLY A 233 4.41 -26.19 7.41
N ILE A 234 4.53 -24.86 7.47
CA ILE A 234 5.72 -24.15 7.94
C ILE A 234 5.43 -23.54 9.32
N GLN A 235 6.38 -23.66 10.26
CA GLN A 235 6.21 -23.08 11.60
C GLN A 235 6.10 -21.55 11.52
N SER A 236 4.99 -21.00 12.01
CA SER A 236 4.72 -19.56 12.00
C SER A 236 5.80 -18.74 12.71
N ARG A 237 6.44 -19.31 13.75
CA ARG A 237 7.57 -18.67 14.43
C ARG A 237 8.72 -18.38 13.47
N THR A 238 9.15 -19.38 12.70
CA THR A 238 10.26 -19.23 11.75
C THR A 238 9.95 -18.19 10.68
N LEU A 239 8.70 -18.14 10.20
CA LEU A 239 8.30 -17.12 9.22
C LEU A 239 8.29 -15.72 9.85
N GLY A 240 7.74 -15.59 11.06
CA GLY A 240 7.66 -14.33 11.78
C GLY A 240 9.02 -13.77 12.19
N ASP A 241 9.98 -14.63 12.54
CA ASP A 241 11.37 -14.25 12.79
C ASP A 241 12.01 -13.55 11.57
N HIS A 242 11.47 -13.81 10.37
CA HIS A 242 11.86 -13.24 9.08
C HIS A 242 10.77 -12.35 8.43
N GLY A 243 9.84 -11.83 9.24
CA GLY A 243 8.88 -10.78 8.84
C GLY A 243 7.66 -11.27 8.05
N LEU A 244 7.48 -12.59 7.88
CA LEU A 244 6.27 -13.17 7.30
C LEU A 244 5.35 -13.68 8.43
N LEU A 245 4.42 -12.85 8.84
CA LEU A 245 3.35 -13.20 9.77
C LEU A 245 2.08 -12.40 9.46
N ASP A 246 0.96 -12.89 9.96
CA ASP A 246 -0.26 -12.10 10.01
C ASP A 246 -0.23 -11.25 11.29
N ALA A 247 -0.02 -9.94 11.12
CA ALA A 247 0.11 -8.98 12.22
C ALA A 247 -1.23 -8.35 12.64
N ASP A 248 -2.32 -8.65 11.95
CA ASP A 248 -3.68 -8.21 12.30
C ASP A 248 -4.71 -9.33 12.02
N PRO A 249 -4.58 -10.49 12.68
CA PRO A 249 -5.34 -11.70 12.33
C PRO A 249 -6.85 -11.58 12.56
N ASP A 250 -7.30 -10.67 13.42
CA ASP A 250 -8.71 -10.38 13.67
C ASP A 250 -9.21 -9.12 12.94
N GLY A 251 -8.32 -8.41 12.23
CA GLY A 251 -8.63 -7.18 11.51
C GLY A 251 -8.89 -5.97 12.42
N SER A 252 -8.63 -6.07 13.72
CA SER A 252 -8.93 -5.02 14.70
C SER A 252 -8.06 -3.77 14.48
N MET A 253 -6.81 -3.93 14.06
CA MET A 253 -5.93 -2.79 13.74
C MET A 253 -6.50 -1.98 12.58
N PHE A 254 -6.95 -2.64 11.52
CA PHE A 254 -7.61 -1.98 10.39
C PHE A 254 -8.93 -1.33 10.79
N ALA A 255 -9.78 -2.04 11.54
CA ALA A 255 -11.08 -1.52 11.98
C ALA A 255 -10.93 -0.25 12.83
N ASN A 256 -9.98 -0.26 13.77
CA ASN A 256 -9.67 0.89 14.63
C ASN A 256 -9.15 2.07 13.81
N LEU A 257 -8.24 1.84 12.86
CA LEU A 257 -7.75 2.89 11.96
C LEU A 257 -8.89 3.53 11.16
N VAL A 258 -9.79 2.73 10.58
CA VAL A 258 -10.95 3.26 9.83
C VAL A 258 -11.86 4.10 10.73
N ALA A 259 -12.06 3.69 11.99
CA ALA A 259 -12.82 4.46 12.97
C ALA A 259 -12.13 5.80 13.29
N GLU A 260 -10.82 5.78 13.59
CA GLU A 260 -10.02 6.99 13.85
C GLU A 260 -10.13 8.00 12.69
N VAL A 261 -9.95 7.53 11.45
CA VAL A 261 -10.04 8.40 10.25
C VAL A 261 -11.46 8.92 10.05
N ARG A 262 -12.49 8.11 10.34
CA ARG A 262 -13.88 8.54 10.26
C ARG A 262 -14.19 9.65 11.27
N ASP A 263 -13.71 9.52 12.49
CA ASP A 263 -13.94 10.52 13.54
C ASP A 263 -13.23 11.83 13.22
N GLU A 264 -11.96 11.75 12.79
CA GLU A 264 -11.17 12.91 12.38
C GLU A 264 -11.80 13.65 11.18
N LEU A 265 -12.21 12.91 10.14
CA LEU A 265 -12.89 13.52 8.99
C LEU A 265 -14.29 14.01 9.35
N GLY A 266 -15.00 13.36 10.27
CA GLY A 266 -16.29 13.82 10.77
C GLY A 266 -16.21 15.23 11.34
N VAL A 267 -15.19 15.50 12.18
CA VAL A 267 -14.93 16.83 12.73
C VAL A 267 -14.58 17.84 11.62
N ARG A 268 -13.70 17.48 10.69
CA ARG A 268 -13.28 18.37 9.59
C ARG A 268 -14.40 18.71 8.62
N LEU A 269 -15.20 17.72 8.24
CA LEU A 269 -16.33 17.89 7.33
C LEU A 269 -17.44 18.74 7.95
N GLN A 270 -17.65 18.66 9.27
CA GLN A 270 -18.56 19.59 9.96
C GLN A 270 -18.09 21.04 9.85
N GLY A 271 -16.78 21.31 9.96
CA GLY A 271 -16.21 22.64 9.74
C GLY A 271 -16.43 23.17 8.32
N HIS A 272 -16.08 22.38 7.29
CA HIS A 272 -16.27 22.79 5.89
C HIS A 272 -17.73 23.00 5.49
N ARG A 273 -18.66 22.27 6.12
CA ARG A 273 -20.11 22.46 5.89
C ARG A 273 -20.57 23.85 6.35
N LEU A 274 -19.93 24.45 7.34
CA LEU A 274 -20.27 25.78 7.85
C LEU A 274 -19.71 26.90 6.96
N ASP A 275 -18.56 26.71 6.32
CA ASP A 275 -17.93 27.71 5.44
C ASP A 275 -18.52 27.74 4.02
N ALA A 276 -19.24 26.68 3.62
CA ALA A 276 -19.85 26.53 2.30
C ALA A 276 -21.36 26.82 2.27
N ALA A 277 -21.96 27.20 3.42
CA ALA A 277 -23.37 27.58 3.57
C ALA A 277 -23.52 29.10 3.59
#